data_AF-A0A2D1TW38-F1
#
_entry.id   AF-A0A2D1TW38-F1
#
_cell.length_a   1.000
_cell.length_b   1.000
_cell.length_c   1.000
_cell.angle_alpha   90.00
_cell.angle_beta   90.00
_cell.angle_gamma   90.00
#
_symmetry.space_group_name_H-M   'P 1'
#
loop_
_entity.id
_entity.type
_entity.pdbx_description
1 polymer ?
#
loop_
_entity_poly.entity_id
_entity_poly.type
_entity_poly.pdbx_seq_one_letter_code
_entity_poly.pdbx_strand_id
1 'polypeptide(L)' 'MNSAYARDDGTVRVAVERPVDLGFDHAECLMPEVKWFNGECFSTDDLDFLTEFVRSNAPFIFELAERQKAGPAVSALAP' A
#
# COMPACT_ATOMS: atom_id res chain seq x y z
N MET A 1 -10.33 1.31 -2.42
CA MET A 1 -9.42 0.83 -3.46
C MET A 1 -8.03 0.75 -2.83
N ASN A 2 -7.27 -0.34 -2.99
CA ASN A 2 -5.96 -0.43 -2.33
C ASN A 2 -4.86 0.00 -3.30
N SER A 3 -3.94 0.86 -2.86
CA SER A 3 -2.80 1.32 -3.68
C SER A 3 -1.49 1.19 -2.89
N ALA A 4 -0.39 0.93 -3.58
CA ALA A 4 0.94 0.84 -2.98
C ALA A 4 1.94 1.55 -3.89
N TYR A 5 2.78 2.42 -3.33
CA TYR A 5 3.73 3.19 -4.12
C TYR A 5 5.09 3.29 -3.44
N ALA A 6 6.14 3.21 -4.24
CA ALA A 6 7.53 3.27 -3.79
C ALA A 6 7.96 4.74 -3.66
N ARG A 7 8.69 5.02 -2.59
CA ARG A 7 9.33 6.31 -2.31
C ARG A 7 10.79 6.28 -2.75
N ASP A 8 11.45 7.44 -2.72
CA ASP A 8 12.86 7.54 -3.12
C ASP A 8 13.84 6.99 -2.10
N ASP A 9 13.41 6.88 -0.84
CA ASP A 9 14.16 6.27 0.26
C ASP A 9 14.04 4.74 0.31
N GLY A 10 13.37 4.12 -0.67
CA GLY A 10 13.15 2.67 -0.73
C GLY A 10 12.02 2.17 0.18
N THR A 11 11.28 3.06 0.86
CA THR A 11 10.07 2.68 1.60
C THR A 11 8.86 2.60 0.69
N VAL A 12 7.87 1.80 1.07
CA VAL A 12 6.60 1.67 0.35
C VAL A 12 5.45 2.12 1.26
N ARG A 13 4.59 3.00 0.75
CA ARG A 13 3.34 3.37 1.42
C ARG A 13 2.19 2.59 0.80
N VAL A 14 1.48 1.84 1.63
CA VAL A 14 0.30 1.05 1.27
C VAL A 14 -0.93 1.75 1.82
N ALA A 15 -1.83 2.20 0.95
CA ALA A 15 -3.13 2.73 1.32
C ALA A 15 -4.18 1.61 1.28
N VAL A 16 -4.94 1.48 2.36
CA VAL A 16 -6.05 0.53 2.51
C VAL A 16 -7.34 1.34 2.66
N GLU A 17 -8.35 0.97 1.88
CA GLU A 17 -9.65 1.62 1.94
C GLU A 17 -10.79 0.61 1.92
N ARG A 18 -11.73 0.77 2.84
CA ARG A 18 -12.96 -0.02 2.94
C ARG A 18 -14.17 0.89 2.72
N PRO A 19 -15.11 0.56 1.82
CA PRO A 19 -16.32 1.36 1.64
C PRO A 19 -17.21 1.34 2.90
N VAL A 20 -17.84 2.48 3.20
CA VAL A 20 -18.83 2.65 4.26
C VAL A 20 -20.03 3.45 3.73
N ASP A 21 -21.13 3.52 4.49
CA ASP A 21 -22.38 4.16 4.07
C ASP A 21 -22.19 5.56 3.47
N LEU A 22 -21.26 6.35 4.01
CA LEU A 22 -20.92 7.69 3.53
C LEU A 22 -19.41 7.85 3.28
N GLY A 23 -18.84 7.02 2.40
CA GLY A 23 -17.49 7.21 1.87
C GLY A 23 -16.58 6.01 2.08
N PHE A 24 -15.36 6.25 2.57
CA PHE A 24 -14.36 5.21 2.81
C PHE A 24 -13.67 5.43 4.14
N ASP A 25 -13.57 4.35 4.92
CA ASP A 25 -12.54 4.28 5.95
C ASP A 25 -11.19 4.16 5.23
N HIS A 26 -10.20 4.88 5.72
CA HIS A 26 -8.87 4.96 5.13
C HIS A 26 -7.82 4.61 6.18
N ALA A 27 -6.74 3.96 5.79
CA ALA A 27 -5.57 3.73 6.62
C ALA A 27 -4.34 3.58 5.74
N GLU A 28 -3.17 3.89 6.29
CA GLU A 28 -1.93 3.83 5.55
C GLU A 28 -0.84 3.13 6.35
N CYS A 29 -0.09 2.26 5.68
CA CYS A 29 1.03 1.54 6.26
C CYS A 29 2.33 1.91 5.55
N LEU A 30 3.35 2.27 6.32
CA LEU A 30 4.72 2.46 5.82
C LEU A 30 5.54 1.20 6.06
N MET A 31 6.05 0.61 4.97
CA MET A 31 6.89 -0.59 4.96
C MET A 31 8.36 -0.22 4.72
N PRO A 32 9.33 -0.98 5.27
CA PRO A 32 9.18 -2.28 5.94
C PRO A 32 8.85 -2.21 7.44
N GLU A 33 8.81 -1.02 8.04
CA GLU A 33 8.57 -0.87 9.48
C GLU A 33 7.16 -1.33 9.93
N VAL A 34 6.22 -1.43 8.98
CA VAL A 34 4.80 -1.75 9.22
C VAL A 34 4.20 -0.78 10.23
N LYS A 35 4.39 0.52 9.94
CA LYS A 35 3.88 1.61 10.78
C LYS A 35 2.59 2.15 10.19
N TRP A 36 1.51 2.07 10.97
CA TRP A 36 0.18 2.53 10.57
C TRP A 36 -0.06 4.02 10.90
N PHE A 37 -0.81 4.69 10.02
CA PHE A 37 -1.23 6.09 10.11
C PHE A 37 -2.67 6.23 9.63
N ASN A 38 -3.36 7.26 10.12
CA ASN A 38 -4.73 7.63 9.72
C ASN A 38 -5.73 6.46 9.85
N GLY A 39 -5.50 5.52 10.77
CA GLY A 39 -6.30 4.29 10.91
C GLY A 39 -7.40 4.39 11.96
N GLU A 40 -7.85 5.59 12.33
CA GLU A 40 -8.79 5.81 13.45
C GLU A 40 -10.16 5.14 13.23
N CYS A 41 -10.51 4.83 11.97
CA CYS A 41 -11.74 4.12 11.60
C CYS A 41 -11.58 2.58 11.57
N PHE A 42 -10.39 2.07 11.88
CA PHE A 42 -10.10 0.64 11.95
C PHE A 42 -9.97 0.20 13.42
N SER A 43 -10.56 -0.94 13.75
CA SER A 43 -10.37 -1.54 15.07
C SER A 43 -8.96 -2.13 15.21
N THR A 44 -8.54 -2.43 16.44
CA THR A 44 -7.28 -3.14 16.68
C THR A 44 -7.23 -4.47 15.92
N ASP A 45 -8.33 -5.24 15.95
CA ASP A 45 -8.42 -6.53 15.25
C ASP A 45 -8.30 -6.35 13.73
N ASP A 46 -8.88 -5.27 13.17
CA ASP A 46 -8.71 -4.96 11.75
C ASP A 46 -7.24 -4.64 11.42
N LEU A 47 -6.57 -3.81 12.24
CA LEU A 47 -5.17 -3.44 12.03
C LEU A 47 -4.22 -4.63 12.23
N ASP A 48 -4.52 -5.55 13.13
CA ASP A 48 -3.76 -6.79 13.34
C ASP A 48 -3.88 -7.70 12.11
N PHE A 49 -5.10 -7.90 11.59
CA PHE A 49 -5.31 -8.63 10.34
C PHE A 49 -4.56 -7.98 9.17
N LEU A 50 -4.66 -6.65 9.03
CA LEU A 50 -3.99 -5.92 7.94
C LEU A 50 -2.46 -5.96 8.09
N THR A 51 -1.94 -5.95 9.31
CA THR A 51 -0.51 -6.09 9.62
C THR A 51 0.01 -7.43 9.11
N GLU A 52 -0.68 -8.53 9.41
CA GLU A 52 -0.30 -9.85 8.92
C GLU A 52 -0.46 -9.95 7.39
N PHE A 53 -1.50 -9.34 6.84
CA PHE A 53 -1.70 -9.27 5.38
C PHE A 53 -0.53 -8.57 4.68
N VAL A 54 -0.12 -7.37 5.11
CA VAL A 54 0.98 -6.64 4.46
C VAL A 54 2.33 -7.33 4.66
N ARG A 55 2.57 -7.95 5.82
CA ARG A 55 3.80 -8.71 6.09
C ARG A 55 3.90 -9.95 5.22
N SER A 56 2.82 -10.73 5.12
CA SER A 56 2.78 -11.96 4.33
C SER A 56 3.00 -11.70 2.84
N ASN A 57 2.61 -10.51 2.36
CA ASN A 57 2.71 -10.12 0.96
C ASN A 57 3.85 -9.13 0.69
N ALA A 58 4.73 -8.86 1.67
CA ALA A 58 5.74 -7.82 1.56
C ALA A 58 6.59 -7.91 0.28
N PRO A 59 7.14 -9.08 -0.12
CA PRO A 59 7.94 -9.18 -1.35
C PRO A 59 7.17 -8.71 -2.60
N PHE A 60 5.90 -9.10 -2.72
CA PHE A 60 5.05 -8.71 -3.86
C PHE A 60 4.68 -7.23 -3.82
N ILE A 61 4.40 -6.68 -2.64
CA ILE A 61 4.09 -5.25 -2.47
C ILE A 61 5.28 -4.39 -2.93
N PHE A 62 6.50 -4.73 -2.51
CA PHE A 62 7.71 -4.02 -2.96
C PHE A 62 7.92 -4.14 -4.48
N GLU A 63 7.80 -5.34 -5.04
CA GLU A 63 7.93 -5.57 -6.49
C GLU A 63 6.92 -4.73 -7.30
N LEU A 64 5.66 -4.71 -6.87
CA LEU A 64 4.60 -3.95 -7.54
C LEU A 64 4.83 -2.44 -7.43
N ALA A 65 5.23 -1.96 -6.25
CA ALA A 65 5.49 -0.54 -6.01
C ALA A 65 6.65 -0.02 -6.87
N GLU A 66 7.74 -0.79 -6.99
CA GLU A 66 8.87 -0.45 -7.88
C GLU A 66 8.46 -0.43 -9.36
N ARG A 67 7.66 -1.41 -9.80
CA ARG A 67 7.12 -1.42 -11.18
C ARG A 67 6.26 -0.21 -11.49
N GLN A 68 5.43 0.23 -10.55
CA GLN A 68 4.62 1.44 -10.72
C GLN A 68 5.49 2.70 -10.79
N LYS A 69 6.55 2.78 -9.97
CA LYS A 69 7.52 3.89 -9.98
C LYS A 69 8.26 4.00 -11.32
N ALA A 70 8.61 2.87 -11.93
CA ALA A 70 9.31 2.83 -13.22
C ALA A 70 8.44 3.26 -14.42
N GLY A 71 7.12 3.45 -14.24
CA GLY A 71 6.17 3.70 -15.32
C GLY A 71 6.00 2.49 -16.26
N PRO A 72 5.03 2.50 -17.19
CA PRO A 72 4.93 1.45 -18.18
C PRO A 72 6.16 1.52 -19.10
N ALA A 73 7.01 0.50 -19.08
CA ALA A 73 8.16 0.34 -19.98
C ALA A 73 7.81 0.27 -21.49
N VAL A 74 6.54 0.52 -21.86
CA VAL A 74 5.97 0.28 -23.18
C VAL A 74 6.06 1.50 -24.11
N SER A 75 6.44 2.69 -23.63
CA SER A 75 6.48 3.89 -24.49
C SER A 75 7.84 4.18 -25.13
N ALA A 76 8.91 3.43 -24.81
CA ALA A 76 10.28 3.71 -25.29
C ALA A 76 10.72 2.86 -26.49
N LEU A 77 9.84 2.04 -27.06
CA LEU A 77 10.15 1.09 -28.15
C LEU A 77 9.26 1.27 -29.40
N ALA A 78 8.54 2.39 -29.53
CA ALA A 78 7.90 2.73 -30.80
C ALA A 78 8.96 3.36 -31.76
N PRO A 79 9.13 2.82 -32.98
CA PRO A 79 10.03 3.39 -33.98
C PRO A 79 9.54 4.73 -34.55
#